data_AF-A0A6J8DNV4-F1
#
_entry.id   AF-A0A6J8DNV4-F1
#
_cell.length_a   1.000
_cell.length_b   1.000
_cell.length_c   1.000
_cell.angle_alpha   90.00
_cell.angle_beta   90.00
_cell.angle_gamma   90.00
#
_symmetry.space_group_name_H-M   'P 1'
#
loop_
_entity.id
_entity.type
_entity.pdbx_description
1 polymer ?
#
loop_
_entity_poly.entity_id
_entity_poly.type
_entity_poly.pdbx_seq_one_letter_code
_entity_poly.pdbx_strand_id
1 'polypeptide(L)'
;MGESGVVSVSAKGVIKLMGESDVVSVSAKGVFKLMGESYVVSVSAKGVFKLLGESGVVFLGLIKLMGESEAKGVFKLMGESYVVSVSAKGVFKLMGESYVVSVSAKGVFKLLGESDVGSVSAKGVIKFMGESDVVSVSAKGVFKLMGESYVVSVSAKGVFKLLGESGVVSVSA
;
A
#
# COMPACT_ATOMS: atom_id res chain seq x y z
N MET A 1 -16.07 14.01 22.34
CA MET A 1 -15.41 13.10 21.38
C MET A 1 -14.20 12.56 22.11
N GLY A 2 -14.17 11.24 22.34
CA GLY A 2 -13.11 10.64 23.15
C GLY A 2 -11.98 10.17 22.25
N GLU A 3 -10.82 10.78 22.37
CA GLU A 3 -9.56 10.21 21.89
C GLU A 3 -9.36 8.87 22.62
N SER A 4 -9.59 7.76 21.93
CA SER A 4 -9.13 6.46 22.43
C SER A 4 -7.72 6.24 21.91
N GLY A 5 -6.72 6.59 22.71
CA GLY A 5 -5.34 6.19 22.47
C GLY A 5 -5.22 4.67 22.64
N VAL A 6 -5.16 3.93 21.53
CA VAL A 6 -5.03 2.47 21.56
C VAL A 6 -3.57 2.09 21.34
N VAL A 7 -2.87 1.81 22.44
CA VAL A 7 -1.44 1.48 22.41
C VAL A 7 -1.16 0.18 21.64
N SER A 8 -2.08 -0.79 21.66
CA SER A 8 -1.96 -1.97 20.80
C SER A 8 -3.29 -2.69 20.61
N VAL A 9 -3.54 -3.18 19.40
CA VAL A 9 -4.68 -4.05 19.09
C VAL A 9 -4.14 -5.42 18.69
N SER A 10 -4.40 -6.43 19.50
CA SER A 10 -4.11 -7.84 19.16
C SER A 10 -5.41 -8.61 19.10
N ALA A 11 -5.76 -9.14 17.93
CA ALA A 11 -7.02 -9.84 17.80
C ALA A 11 -7.02 -10.92 16.70
N LYS A 12 -7.86 -11.93 16.93
CA LYS A 12 -8.13 -13.04 16.00
C LYS A 12 -9.60 -13.02 15.61
N GLY A 13 -9.91 -13.23 14.34
CA GLY A 13 -11.29 -13.22 13.82
C GLY A 13 -11.64 -11.93 13.09
N VAL A 14 -12.86 -11.44 13.29
CA VAL A 14 -13.35 -10.21 12.64
C VAL A 14 -13.35 -9.07 13.65
N ILE A 15 -12.56 -8.03 13.40
CA ILE A 15 -12.49 -6.83 14.25
C ILE A 15 -12.89 -5.61 13.43
N LYS A 16 -13.70 -4.74 14.03
CA LYS A 16 -14.10 -3.47 13.46
C LYS A 16 -13.92 -2.36 14.51
N LEU A 17 -13.07 -1.40 14.21
CA LEU A 17 -12.90 -0.17 14.98
C LEU A 17 -13.52 1.00 14.21
N MET A 18 -14.08 1.96 14.94
CA MET A 18 -14.70 3.16 14.39
C MET A 18 -14.31 4.38 15.21
N GLY A 19 -14.15 5.52 14.55
CA GLY A 19 -13.87 6.82 15.17
C GLY A 19 -12.41 7.23 15.03
N GLU A 20 -12.04 8.31 15.72
CA GLU A 20 -10.66 8.75 15.86
C GLU A 20 -9.87 7.77 16.72
N SER A 21 -8.72 7.33 16.24
CA SER A 21 -7.88 6.38 16.97
C SER A 21 -6.40 6.56 16.65
N ASP A 22 -5.61 6.81 17.68
CA ASP A 22 -4.16 6.68 17.63
C ASP A 22 -3.79 5.24 17.97
N VAL A 23 -3.36 4.48 16.96
CA VAL A 23 -3.02 3.06 17.11
C VAL A 23 -1.53 2.84 16.92
N VAL A 24 -0.80 2.60 18.01
CA VAL A 24 0.66 2.40 17.92
C VAL A 24 1.00 1.07 17.24
N SER A 25 0.20 0.02 17.45
CA SER A 25 0.41 -1.25 16.76
C SER A 25 -0.87 -2.08 16.58
N VAL A 26 -1.02 -2.70 15.41
CA VAL A 26 -2.06 -3.70 15.15
C VAL A 26 -1.42 -5.04 14.79
N SER A 27 -1.80 -6.09 15.51
CA SER A 27 -1.49 -7.48 15.19
C SER A 27 -2.79 -8.26 15.00
N ALA A 28 -3.16 -8.53 13.75
CA ALA A 28 -4.44 -9.14 13.44
C ALA A 28 -4.30 -10.44 12.63
N LYS A 29 -5.05 -11.48 13.01
CA LYS A 29 -5.24 -12.69 12.18
C LYS A 29 -6.72 -12.82 11.84
N GLY A 30 -7.08 -12.61 10.57
CA GLY A 30 -8.48 -12.66 10.10
C GLY A 30 -8.87 -11.42 9.30
N VAL A 31 -10.04 -10.85 9.60
CA VAL A 31 -10.55 -9.65 8.93
C VAL A 31 -10.50 -8.48 9.91
N PHE A 32 -9.72 -7.46 9.59
CA PHE A 32 -9.64 -6.24 10.39
C PHE A 32 -10.12 -5.05 9.56
N LYS A 33 -11.00 -4.24 10.14
CA LYS A 33 -11.48 -2.99 9.55
C LYS A 33 -11.34 -1.87 10.55
N LEU A 34 -10.70 -0.78 10.17
CA LEU A 34 -10.71 0.47 10.92
C LEU A 34 -11.30 1.56 10.02
N MET A 35 -12.15 2.39 10.60
CA MET A 35 -12.91 3.41 9.88
C MET A 35 -12.93 4.71 10.66
N GLY A 36 -12.66 5.83 9.98
CA GLY A 36 -12.52 7.14 10.59
C GLY A 36 -11.09 7.65 10.46
N GLU A 37 -10.79 8.74 11.16
CA GLU A 37 -9.45 9.30 11.22
C GLU A 37 -8.57 8.44 12.12
N SER A 38 -7.39 8.06 11.62
CA SER A 38 -6.52 7.20 12.42
C SER A 38 -5.06 7.39 12.07
N TYR A 39 -4.25 7.45 13.12
CA TYR A 39 -2.80 7.42 13.03
C TYR A 39 -2.33 6.02 13.41
N VAL A 40 -1.77 5.26 12.45
CA VAL A 40 -1.29 3.90 12.71
C VAL A 40 0.20 3.79 12.47
N VAL A 41 0.96 3.53 13.53
CA VAL A 41 2.43 3.45 13.44
C VAL A 41 2.89 2.15 12.78
N SER A 42 2.25 1.03 13.11
CA SER A 42 2.61 -0.29 12.57
C SER A 42 1.44 -1.25 12.47
N VAL A 43 1.40 -2.03 11.40
CA VAL A 43 0.41 -3.09 11.19
C VAL A 43 1.08 -4.38 10.76
N SER A 44 0.88 -5.45 11.52
CA SER A 44 1.20 -6.81 11.15
C SER A 44 -0.08 -7.62 11.02
N ALA A 45 -0.49 -7.93 9.80
CA ALA A 45 -1.73 -8.62 9.54
C ALA A 45 -1.50 -9.96 8.82
N LYS A 46 -2.34 -10.95 9.12
CA LYS A 46 -2.54 -12.14 8.29
C LYS A 46 -4.02 -12.25 7.95
N GLY A 47 -4.38 -12.02 6.68
CA GLY A 47 -5.76 -12.06 6.21
C GLY A 47 -6.16 -10.79 5.46
N VAL A 48 -7.37 -10.28 5.73
CA VAL A 48 -7.94 -9.10 5.06
C VAL A 48 -7.87 -7.91 6.01
N PHE A 49 -7.24 -6.83 5.57
CA PHE A 49 -7.11 -5.59 6.33
C PHE A 49 -7.64 -4.42 5.51
N LYS A 50 -8.50 -3.60 6.11
CA LYS A 50 -9.10 -2.43 5.46
C LYS A 50 -9.03 -1.22 6.39
N LEU A 51 -8.39 -0.14 5.94
CA LEU A 51 -8.52 1.19 6.56
C LEU A 51 -9.35 2.07 5.62
N LEU A 52 -10.30 2.79 6.19
CA LEU A 52 -11.17 3.72 5.47
C LEU A 52 -11.23 5.05 6.22
N GLY A 53 -10.87 6.15 5.57
CA GLY A 53 -10.95 7.49 6.15
C GLY A 53 -9.73 8.33 5.78
N GLU A 54 -9.69 9.57 6.28
CA GLU A 54 -8.46 10.36 6.29
C GLU A 54 -7.50 9.70 7.26
N SER A 55 -6.46 9.10 6.71
CA SER A 55 -5.57 8.31 7.51
C SER A 55 -4.19 8.89 7.30
N GLY A 56 -3.76 9.72 8.25
CA GLY A 56 -2.37 10.14 8.38
C GLY A 56 -1.55 8.92 8.80
N VAL A 57 -1.47 7.90 7.95
CA VAL A 57 -0.85 6.65 8.36
C VAL A 57 0.65 6.80 8.26
N VAL A 58 1.30 7.26 9.31
CA VAL A 58 2.74 7.09 9.38
C VAL A 58 3.03 5.61 9.61
N PHE A 59 2.96 4.81 8.53
CA PHE A 59 3.41 3.43 8.49
C PHE A 59 4.93 3.39 8.67
N LEU A 60 5.39 3.61 9.91
CA LEU A 60 6.80 3.59 10.26
C LEU A 60 7.35 2.16 10.39
N GLY A 61 6.48 1.15 10.37
CA GLY A 61 6.88 -0.24 10.52
C GLY A 61 6.27 -1.14 9.46
N LEU A 62 7.16 -1.75 8.65
CA LEU A 62 7.01 -3.08 8.07
C LEU A 62 5.59 -3.65 8.17
N ILE A 63 4.77 -3.47 7.13
CA ILE A 63 3.62 -4.36 6.95
C ILE A 63 4.20 -5.74 6.64
N LYS A 64 4.52 -6.53 7.66
CA LYS A 64 5.06 -7.88 7.43
C LYS A 64 3.88 -8.82 7.25
N LEU A 65 3.27 -8.83 6.06
CA LEU A 65 2.34 -9.91 5.67
C LEU A 65 3.16 -11.20 5.52
N MET A 66 3.43 -11.87 6.64
CA MET A 66 4.19 -13.10 6.70
C MET A 66 3.25 -14.30 6.70
N GLY A 67 3.09 -14.91 5.52
CA GLY A 67 2.96 -16.36 5.46
C GLY A 67 4.15 -16.97 4.77
N GLU A 68 4.73 -17.94 5.43
CA GLU A 68 5.35 -19.09 4.79
C GLU A 68 4.19 -20.00 4.37
N SER A 69 4.27 -20.53 3.15
CA SER A 69 3.24 -21.33 2.48
C SER A 69 1.93 -20.59 2.19
N GLU A 70 1.75 -20.13 0.95
CA GLU A 70 0.44 -19.69 0.39
C GLU A 70 -0.36 -18.58 1.12
N ALA A 71 0.29 -17.62 1.80
CA ALA A 71 -0.46 -16.48 2.35
C ALA A 71 -0.95 -15.50 1.27
N LYS A 72 -2.24 -15.63 0.93
CA LYS A 72 -3.06 -14.62 0.24
C LYS A 72 -3.59 -13.62 1.26
N GLY A 73 -2.86 -12.54 1.52
CA GLY A 73 -3.37 -11.38 2.26
C GLY A 73 -3.98 -10.35 1.31
N VAL A 74 -4.98 -9.58 1.78
CA VAL A 74 -5.51 -8.42 1.07
C VAL A 74 -5.47 -7.21 1.98
N PHE A 75 -4.70 -6.20 1.61
CA PHE A 75 -4.62 -4.94 2.32
C PHE A 75 -5.19 -3.82 1.45
N LYS A 76 -6.06 -2.99 2.03
CA LYS A 76 -6.70 -1.87 1.33
C LYS A 76 -6.71 -0.62 2.21
N LEU A 77 -6.12 0.47 1.73
CA LEU A 77 -6.38 1.83 2.25
C LEU A 77 -7.34 2.55 1.30
N MET A 78 -8.19 3.39 1.86
CA MET A 78 -9.09 4.27 1.10
C MET A 78 -9.11 5.65 1.76
N GLY A 79 -8.86 6.69 0.98
CA GLY A 79 -8.75 8.08 1.43
C GLY A 79 -7.33 8.60 1.26
N GLU A 80 -7.04 9.71 1.91
CA GLU A 80 -5.69 10.27 2.00
C GLU A 80 -4.79 9.35 2.85
N SER A 81 -3.59 9.08 2.33
CA SER A 81 -2.62 8.24 3.04
C SER A 81 -1.18 8.71 2.84
N TYR A 82 -0.48 8.98 3.94
CA TYR A 82 0.98 8.95 3.95
C TYR A 82 1.43 7.50 4.16
N VAL A 83 2.56 7.04 3.61
CA VAL A 83 3.07 5.68 3.80
C VAL A 83 4.60 5.68 3.69
N VAL A 84 5.32 5.42 4.78
CA VAL A 84 6.79 5.39 4.73
C VAL A 84 7.29 4.09 4.10
N SER A 85 6.74 2.95 4.51
CA SER A 85 7.17 1.68 3.94
C SER A 85 6.06 0.65 3.86
N VAL A 86 6.00 -0.04 2.72
CA VAL A 86 5.14 -1.21 2.53
C VAL A 86 6.01 -2.42 2.27
N SER A 87 5.84 -3.46 3.05
CA SER A 87 6.15 -4.82 2.60
C SER A 87 4.84 -5.55 2.39
N ALA A 88 4.69 -6.33 1.34
CA ALA A 88 3.44 -7.06 1.14
C ALA A 88 3.69 -8.39 0.43
N LYS A 89 3.00 -9.43 0.91
CA LYS A 89 2.79 -10.68 0.19
C LYS A 89 1.29 -10.83 -0.06
N GLY A 90 0.88 -10.95 -1.33
CA GLY A 90 -0.52 -10.99 -1.72
C GLY A 90 -0.97 -9.74 -2.46
N VAL A 91 -2.11 -9.17 -2.08
CA VAL A 91 -2.70 -7.99 -2.73
C VAL A 91 -2.61 -6.79 -1.80
N PHE A 92 -2.02 -5.69 -2.27
CA PHE A 92 -2.00 -4.40 -1.60
C PHE A 92 -2.61 -3.34 -2.52
N LYS A 93 -3.55 -2.56 -2.00
CA LYS A 93 -4.26 -1.53 -2.75
C LYS A 93 -4.35 -0.23 -1.95
N LEU A 94 -3.86 0.87 -2.50
CA LEU A 94 -4.21 2.22 -2.05
C LEU A 94 -5.26 2.80 -3.01
N MET A 95 -6.19 3.58 -2.48
CA MET A 95 -7.19 4.27 -3.27
C MET A 95 -7.42 5.67 -2.69
N GLY A 96 -7.33 6.70 -3.52
CA GLY A 96 -7.33 8.10 -3.08
C GLY A 96 -5.96 8.73 -3.29
N GLU A 97 -5.71 9.84 -2.60
CA GLU A 97 -4.43 10.54 -2.60
C GLU A 97 -3.43 9.81 -1.71
N SER A 98 -2.20 9.64 -2.19
CA SER A 98 -1.20 8.87 -1.44
C SER A 98 0.22 9.38 -1.64
N TYR A 99 0.95 9.55 -0.55
CA TYR A 99 2.40 9.74 -0.58
C TYR A 99 3.09 8.48 -0.05
N VAL A 100 3.94 7.85 -0.86
CA VAL A 100 4.57 6.57 -0.56
C VAL A 100 6.08 6.62 -0.74
N VAL A 101 6.86 6.53 0.33
CA VAL A 101 8.32 6.60 0.21
C VAL A 101 8.89 5.31 -0.42
N SER A 102 8.46 4.14 0.05
CA SER A 102 9.00 2.86 -0.43
C SER A 102 8.01 1.70 -0.40
N VAL A 103 8.07 0.85 -1.43
CA VAL A 103 7.24 -0.34 -1.57
C VAL A 103 8.08 -1.55 -1.95
N SER A 104 7.88 -2.65 -1.22
CA SER A 104 8.38 -3.99 -1.56
C SER A 104 7.23 -4.99 -1.60
N ALA A 105 6.80 -5.37 -2.81
CA ALA A 105 5.64 -6.23 -2.99
C ALA A 105 5.99 -7.57 -3.66
N LYS A 106 5.43 -8.67 -3.13
CA LYS A 106 5.37 -9.98 -3.79
C LYS A 106 3.90 -10.32 -4.03
N GLY A 107 3.46 -10.28 -5.29
CA GLY A 107 2.05 -10.44 -5.66
C GLY A 107 1.54 -9.24 -6.45
N VAL A 108 0.48 -8.60 -5.98
CA VAL A 108 -0.22 -7.51 -6.69
C VAL A 108 -0.18 -6.24 -5.86
N PHE A 109 0.44 -5.19 -6.40
CA PHE A 109 0.44 -3.84 -5.85
C PHE A 109 -0.37 -2.92 -6.76
N LYS A 110 -1.30 -2.14 -6.19
CA LYS A 110 -2.15 -1.21 -6.93
C LYS A 110 -2.23 0.14 -6.23
N LEU A 111 -2.00 1.21 -6.98
CA LEU A 111 -2.34 2.58 -6.59
C LEU A 111 -3.45 3.07 -7.53
N LEU A 112 -4.51 3.63 -6.98
CA LEU A 112 -5.64 4.19 -7.72
C LEU A 112 -5.95 5.58 -7.19
N GLY A 113 -5.80 6.62 -8.00
CA GLY A 113 -5.92 8.01 -7.58
C GLY A 113 -4.62 8.76 -7.86
N GLU A 114 -4.45 9.89 -7.19
CA GLU A 114 -3.23 10.70 -7.23
C GLU A 114 -2.18 10.10 -6.29
N SER A 115 -0.93 10.00 -6.72
CA SER A 115 0.10 9.35 -5.91
C SER A 115 1.51 9.84 -6.20
N ASP A 116 2.22 10.19 -5.13
CA ASP A 116 3.66 10.41 -5.13
C ASP A 116 4.38 9.18 -4.60
N VAL A 117 5.34 8.65 -5.35
CA VAL A 117 6.04 7.42 -4.97
C VAL A 117 7.55 7.52 -5.14
N GLY A 118 8.29 7.39 -4.04
CA GLY A 118 9.76 7.35 -4.08
C GLY A 118 10.29 6.10 -4.80
N SER A 119 10.02 4.92 -4.27
CA SER A 119 10.56 3.68 -4.86
C SER A 119 9.61 2.51 -4.77
N VAL A 120 9.56 1.72 -5.85
CA VAL A 120 8.76 0.50 -5.92
C VAL A 120 9.60 -0.66 -6.41
N SER A 121 9.74 -1.69 -5.58
CA SER A 121 10.28 -2.97 -5.97
C SER A 121 9.20 -4.04 -5.88
N ALA A 122 8.91 -4.74 -6.98
CA ALA A 122 7.97 -5.85 -6.92
C ALA A 122 8.36 -7.07 -7.73
N LYS A 123 7.94 -8.23 -7.22
CA LYS A 123 7.83 -9.48 -7.95
C LYS A 123 6.35 -9.81 -8.12
N GLY A 124 5.83 -9.70 -9.34
CA GLY A 124 4.42 -9.91 -9.66
C GLY A 124 3.85 -8.77 -10.51
N VAL A 125 2.71 -8.20 -10.09
CA VAL A 125 1.98 -7.16 -10.83
C VAL A 125 2.02 -5.84 -10.07
N ILE A 126 2.49 -4.78 -10.71
CA ILE A 126 2.34 -3.40 -10.26
C ILE A 126 1.37 -2.70 -11.23
N LYS A 127 0.44 -1.93 -10.67
CA LYS A 127 -0.49 -1.11 -11.46
C LYS A 127 -0.70 0.25 -10.82
N PHE A 128 -0.35 1.33 -11.51
CA PHE A 128 -0.79 2.68 -11.15
C PHE A 128 -1.90 3.12 -12.11
N MET A 129 -2.90 3.78 -11.54
CA MET A 129 -4.11 4.22 -12.23
C MET A 129 -4.50 5.60 -11.73
N GLY A 130 -4.47 6.60 -12.60
CA GLY A 130 -4.71 7.99 -12.22
C GLY A 130 -3.43 8.80 -12.41
N GLU A 131 -3.32 9.87 -11.64
CA GLU A 131 -2.14 10.75 -11.62
C GLU A 131 -1.04 10.13 -10.76
N SER A 132 0.18 10.02 -11.27
CA SER A 132 1.26 9.40 -10.47
C SER A 132 2.65 9.89 -10.85
N ASP A 133 3.39 10.34 -9.84
CA ASP A 133 4.81 10.65 -9.95
C ASP A 133 5.64 9.59 -9.23
N VAL A 134 6.58 8.97 -9.95
CA VAL A 134 7.38 7.85 -9.42
C VAL A 134 8.86 8.03 -9.71
N VAL A 135 9.70 8.05 -8.67
CA VAL A 135 11.15 8.22 -8.89
C VAL A 135 11.77 6.94 -9.44
N SER A 136 11.43 5.76 -8.90
CA SER A 136 12.01 4.51 -9.37
C SER A 136 11.10 3.31 -9.27
N VAL A 137 11.14 2.47 -10.30
CA VAL A 137 10.44 1.20 -10.34
C VAL A 137 11.41 0.08 -10.72
N SER A 138 11.45 -0.97 -9.91
CA SER A 138 12.05 -2.26 -10.25
C SER A 138 10.98 -3.34 -10.24
N ALA A 139 10.61 -3.84 -11.42
CA ALA A 139 9.54 -4.81 -11.59
C ALA A 139 10.07 -6.12 -12.18
N LYS A 140 9.74 -7.25 -11.54
CA LYS A 140 9.87 -8.59 -12.14
C LYS A 140 8.45 -9.15 -12.32
N GLY A 141 7.95 -9.17 -13.55
CA GLY A 141 6.58 -9.58 -13.89
C GLY A 141 5.89 -8.57 -14.78
N VAL A 142 4.80 -7.97 -14.30
CA VAL A 142 3.97 -7.03 -15.06
C VAL A 142 3.98 -5.67 -14.38
N PHE A 143 4.36 -4.63 -15.12
CA PHE A 143 4.23 -3.24 -14.71
C PHE A 143 3.29 -2.51 -15.67
N LYS A 144 2.31 -1.79 -15.10
CA LYS A 144 1.33 -1.00 -15.86
C LYS A 144 1.18 0.38 -15.24
N LEU A 145 1.33 1.41 -16.06
CA LEU A 145 0.88 2.77 -15.77
C LEU A 145 -0.29 3.10 -16.68
N MET A 146 -1.30 3.75 -16.12
CA MET A 146 -2.49 4.18 -16.85
C MET A 146 -2.96 5.51 -16.30
N GLY A 147 -3.02 6.54 -17.15
CA GLY A 147 -3.40 7.90 -16.76
C GLY A 147 -2.28 8.88 -17.06
N GLU A 148 -2.31 10.01 -16.36
CA GLU A 148 -1.25 11.02 -16.37
C GLU A 148 -0.16 10.53 -15.41
N SER A 149 1.01 10.18 -15.91
CA SER A 149 2.03 9.60 -15.02
C SER A 149 3.44 9.90 -15.48
N TYR A 150 4.31 10.21 -14.54
CA TYR A 150 5.72 10.43 -14.81
C TYR A 150 6.58 9.47 -13.98
N VAL A 151 7.51 8.78 -14.64
CA VAL A 151 8.48 7.90 -13.97
C VAL A 151 9.91 8.24 -14.36
N VAL A 152 10.76 8.53 -13.39
CA VAL A 152 12.16 8.87 -13.69
C VAL A 152 12.93 7.63 -14.16
N SER A 153 12.77 6.50 -13.49
CA SER A 153 13.50 5.28 -13.86
C SER A 153 12.67 4.01 -13.73
N VAL A 154 12.75 3.16 -14.75
CA VAL A 154 12.14 1.83 -14.74
C VAL A 154 13.20 0.79 -15.07
N SER A 155 13.27 -0.24 -14.24
CA SER A 155 13.93 -1.51 -14.53
C SER A 155 12.89 -2.63 -14.52
N ALA A 156 12.48 -3.11 -15.68
CA ALA A 156 11.37 -4.05 -15.80
C ALA A 156 11.79 -5.33 -16.54
N LYS A 157 11.79 -6.45 -15.82
CA LYS A 157 11.90 -7.80 -16.39
C LYS A 157 10.52 -8.39 -16.55
N GLY A 158 9.99 -8.37 -17.77
CA GLY A 158 8.69 -8.93 -18.13
C GLY A 158 7.85 -7.96 -18.97
N VAL A 159 6.56 -7.87 -18.67
CA VAL A 159 5.63 -7.01 -19.43
C VAL A 159 5.64 -5.60 -18.86
N PHE A 160 5.96 -4.64 -19.70
CA PHE A 160 5.91 -3.22 -19.40
C PHE A 160 4.85 -2.55 -20.28
N LYS A 161 3.90 -1.80 -19.68
CA LYS A 161 2.84 -1.12 -20.42
C LYS A 161 2.60 0.29 -19.87
N LEU A 162 2.56 1.26 -20.77
CA LEU A 162 2.18 2.65 -20.51
C LEU A 162 0.91 2.96 -21.33
N LEU A 163 -0.07 3.62 -20.73
CA LEU A 163 -1.26 4.14 -21.41
C LEU A 163 -1.64 5.50 -20.84
N GLY A 164 -2.16 6.38 -21.69
CA GLY A 164 -2.47 7.76 -21.32
C GLY A 164 -1.26 8.66 -21.54
N GLU A 165 -1.30 9.84 -20.93
CA GLU A 165 -0.21 10.80 -20.98
C GLU A 165 0.87 10.38 -19.97
N SER A 166 1.67 9.39 -20.37
CA SER A 166 2.72 8.82 -19.52
C SER A 166 4.11 9.10 -20.06
N GLY A 167 5.01 9.60 -19.21
CA GLY A 167 6.41 9.83 -19.50
C GLY A 167 7.33 8.92 -18.68
N VAL A 168 8.37 8.36 -19.32
CA VAL A 168 9.44 7.65 -18.61
C VAL A 168 10.80 8.13 -19.10
N VAL A 169 11.64 8.64 -18.20
CA VAL A 169 12.95 9.23 -18.57
C VAL A 169 13.95 8.14 -18.93
N SER A 170 13.99 7.04 -18.17
CA SER A 170 14.92 5.93 -18.40
C SER A 170 14.27 4.57 -18.22
N VAL A 171 14.48 3.67 -19.19
CA VAL A 171 13.98 2.30 -19.15
C VAL A 171 15.13 1.33 -19.36
N SER A 172 15.26 0.36 -18.47
CA SER A 172 16.13 -0.81 -18.57
C SER A 172 15.29 -2.08 -18.48
N ALA A 173 15.68 -3.12 -19.23
CA ALA A 173 14.99 -4.41 -19.28
C ALA A 173 15.93 -5.55 -18.88
#